data_AF-A0A7K1YE77-F1
#
_entry.id   AF-A0A7K1YE77-F1
#
_cell.length_a   1.000
_cell.length_b   1.000
_cell.length_c   1.000
_cell.angle_alpha   90.00
_cell.angle_beta   90.00
_cell.angle_gamma   90.00
#
_symmetry.space_group_name_H-M   'P 1'
#
loop_
_entity.id
_entity.type
_entity.pdbx_description
1 polymer ?
#
loop_
_entity_poly.entity_id
_entity_poly.type
_entity_poly.pdbx_seq_one_letter_code
_entity_poly.pdbx_strand_id
1 'polypeptide(L)'
;MGIHHEPIDPKYAGQYDKKVVVKHWRGKTILTAYPDMSEVIPSPAQLAEKNRFKDAVAYARSVISDPQRAAVYRTKVQANRSVYHTAIADFMRKDKGCPNGF
;
A
#
# COMPACT_ATOMS: atom_id res chain seq x y z
N MET A 1 20.91 -15.00 -9.68
CA MET A 1 19.44 -14.92 -9.87
C MET A 1 19.13 -15.48 -11.25
N GLY A 2 18.71 -16.75 -11.32
CA GLY A 2 18.38 -17.40 -12.59
C GLY A 2 17.02 -16.92 -13.08
N ILE A 3 16.97 -16.36 -14.29
CA ILE A 3 15.71 -16.03 -14.95
C ILE A 3 15.23 -17.33 -15.58
N HIS A 4 14.30 -18.03 -14.92
CA HIS A 4 13.64 -19.18 -15.54
C HIS A 4 12.75 -18.68 -16.68
N HIS A 5 12.93 -19.26 -17.87
CA HIS A 5 12.34 -18.80 -19.14
C HIS A 5 10.96 -19.43 -19.43
N GLU A 6 10.32 -20.04 -18.44
CA GLU A 6 8.96 -20.54 -18.60
C GLU A 6 7.95 -19.51 -18.07
N PRO A 7 6.95 -19.12 -18.87
CA PRO A 7 5.91 -18.20 -18.43
C PRO A 7 5.10 -18.84 -17.31
N ILE A 8 5.28 -18.36 -16.08
CA ILE A 8 4.38 -18.68 -14.98
C ILE A 8 3.00 -18.10 -15.35
N ASP A 9 2.00 -18.96 -15.46
CA ASP A 9 0.63 -18.58 -15.84
C ASP A 9 0.14 -17.39 -14.99
N PRO A 10 -0.44 -16.33 -15.60
CA PRO A 10 -0.89 -15.13 -14.90
C PRO A 10 -1.79 -15.37 -13.69
N LYS A 11 -2.50 -16.52 -13.65
CA LYS A 11 -3.35 -16.87 -12.50
C LYS A 11 -2.55 -17.15 -11.21
N TYR A 12 -1.26 -17.45 -11.33
CA TYR A 12 -0.39 -17.75 -10.21
C TYR A 12 0.29 -16.46 -9.72
N ALA A 13 -0.13 -15.98 -8.54
CA ALA A 13 0.44 -14.83 -7.86
C ALA A 13 0.46 -15.07 -6.35
N GLY A 14 1.50 -14.58 -5.67
CA GLY A 14 1.62 -14.71 -4.21
C GLY A 14 2.86 -15.47 -3.75
N GLN A 15 2.87 -15.83 -2.47
CA GLN A 15 3.98 -16.53 -1.83
C GLN A 15 3.84 -18.05 -2.02
N TYR A 16 4.97 -18.72 -2.25
CA TYR A 16 5.06 -20.17 -2.35
C TYR A 16 6.08 -20.67 -1.33
N ASP A 17 5.60 -21.47 -0.39
CA ASP A 17 6.39 -22.19 0.61
C ASP A 17 7.40 -21.32 1.38
N LYS A 18 7.11 -20.01 1.54
CA LYS A 18 8.03 -19.02 2.11
C LYS A 18 9.45 -19.03 1.49
N LYS A 19 9.58 -19.50 0.25
CA LYS A 19 10.85 -19.54 -0.50
C LYS A 19 10.86 -18.51 -1.60
N VAL A 20 9.73 -18.38 -2.31
CA VAL A 20 9.60 -17.47 -3.45
C VAL A 20 8.27 -16.74 -3.43
N VAL A 21 8.25 -15.59 -4.10
CA VAL A 21 7.05 -14.78 -4.32
C VAL A 21 6.97 -14.49 -5.82
N VAL A 22 5.84 -14.85 -6.43
CA VAL A 22 5.52 -14.54 -7.83
C VAL A 22 4.74 -13.23 -7.87
N LYS A 23 5.21 -12.27 -8.66
CA LYS A 23 4.61 -10.94 -8.82
C LYS A 23 4.38 -10.65 -10.30
N HIS A 24 3.25 -10.05 -10.63
CA HIS A 24 2.98 -9.51 -11.96
C HIS A 24 3.13 -7.99 -11.90
N TRP A 25 4.10 -7.46 -12.64
CA TRP A 25 4.39 -6.02 -12.64
C TRP A 25 4.66 -5.54 -14.07
N ARG A 26 3.88 -4.53 -14.51
CA ARG A 26 3.97 -3.92 -15.85
C ARG A 26 3.97 -4.95 -16.99
N GLY A 27 3.09 -5.95 -16.89
CA GLY A 27 2.94 -7.02 -17.89
C GLY A 27 4.04 -8.08 -17.87
N LYS A 28 4.92 -8.06 -16.87
CA LYS A 28 5.99 -9.05 -16.69
C LYS A 28 5.75 -9.88 -15.43
N THR A 29 6.15 -11.14 -15.49
CA THR A 29 6.16 -12.02 -14.32
C THR A 29 7.56 -12.03 -13.69
N ILE A 30 7.61 -11.73 -12.39
CA ILE A 30 8.85 -11.59 -11.62
C ILE A 30 8.80 -12.62 -10.48
N LEU A 31 9.83 -13.47 -10.40
CA LEU A 31 10.05 -14.37 -9.28
C LEU A 31 11.09 -13.74 -8.35
N THR A 32 10.71 -13.48 -7.09
CA THR A 32 11.64 -12.97 -6.07
C THR A 32 11.77 -13.97 -4.93
N ALA A 33 12.91 -13.97 -4.24
CA ALA A 33 13.04 -14.69 -2.96
C ALA A 33 11.98 -14.16 -1.96
N TYR A 34 11.52 -15.04 -1.07
CA TYR A 34 10.67 -14.62 0.04
C TYR A 34 11.46 -13.68 0.97
N PRO A 35 10.91 -12.52 1.35
CA PRO A 35 11.62 -11.58 2.20
C PRO A 35 11.77 -12.17 3.61
N ASP A 36 13.01 -12.29 4.08
CA ASP A 36 13.28 -12.57 5.49
C ASP A 36 13.09 -11.29 6.31
N MET A 37 12.11 -11.31 7.20
CA MET A 37 11.78 -10.19 8.08
C MET A 37 12.10 -10.50 9.55
N SER A 38 12.71 -11.65 9.85
CA SER A 38 12.90 -12.15 11.22
C SER A 38 13.84 -11.28 12.06
N GLU A 39 14.87 -10.71 11.44
CA GLU A 39 15.87 -9.85 12.09
C GLU A 39 15.56 -8.34 11.93
N VAL A 40 14.43 -8.00 11.32
CA VAL A 40 14.07 -6.60 11.07
C VAL A 40 13.49 -5.97 12.33
N ILE A 41 14.34 -5.32 13.12
CA ILE A 41 13.94 -4.56 14.30
C ILE A 41 13.60 -3.12 13.89
N PRO A 42 12.33 -2.69 14.02
CA PRO A 42 11.94 -1.34 13.67
C PRO A 42 12.51 -0.32 14.66
N SER A 43 13.05 0.78 14.15
CA SER A 43 13.46 1.92 14.99
C SER A 43 12.24 2.61 15.63
N PRO A 44 12.43 3.40 16.70
CA PRO A 44 11.33 4.15 17.31
C PRO A 44 10.58 5.05 16.31
N ALA A 45 11.31 5.68 15.40
CA ALA A 45 10.71 6.51 14.34
C ALA A 45 9.89 5.67 13.35
N GLN A 46 10.36 4.48 12.97
CA GLN A 46 9.62 3.56 12.11
C GLN A 46 8.35 3.05 12.80
N LEU A 47 8.42 2.74 14.10
CA LEU A 47 7.25 2.31 14.87
C LEU A 47 6.20 3.42 14.98
N ALA A 48 6.63 4.66 15.23
CA ALA A 48 5.75 5.82 15.26
C ALA A 48 5.03 6.00 13.92
N GLU A 49 5.74 5.91 12.79
CA GLU A 49 5.11 6.05 11.47
C GLU A 49 4.18 4.86 11.14
N LYS A 50 4.52 3.64 11.55
CA LYS A 50 3.64 2.47 11.41
C LYS A 50 2.33 2.65 12.17
N ASN A 51 2.39 3.19 13.39
CA ASN A 51 1.19 3.49 14.17
C ASN A 51 0.35 4.60 13.52
N ARG A 52 0.98 5.69 13.06
CA ARG A 52 0.28 6.75 12.32
C ARG A 52 -0.41 6.24 11.07
N PHE A 53 0.28 5.40 10.30
CA PHE A 53 -0.30 4.82 9.10
C PHE A 53 -1.47 3.88 9.42
N LYS A 54 -1.40 3.13 10.52
CA LYS A 54 -2.52 2.32 11.03
C LYS A 54 -3.74 3.19 11.33
N ASP A 55 -3.55 4.34 11.97
CA ASP A 55 -4.63 5.29 12.27
C ASP A 55 -5.19 5.93 10.99
N ALA A 56 -4.33 6.25 10.03
CA ALA A 56 -4.73 6.74 8.71
C ALA A 56 -5.61 5.74 7.95
N VAL A 57 -5.27 4.44 8.02
CA VAL A 57 -6.06 3.36 7.41
C VAL A 57 -7.42 3.24 8.10
N ALA A 58 -7.47 3.31 9.43
CA ALA A 58 -8.72 3.29 10.18
C ALA A 58 -9.63 4.48 9.80
N TYR A 59 -9.04 5.68 9.70
CA TYR A 59 -9.73 6.88 9.23
C TYR A 59 -10.28 6.71 7.82
N ALA A 60 -9.46 6.26 6.86
CA ALA A 60 -9.89 6.08 5.48
C ALA A 60 -11.02 5.05 5.32
N ARG A 61 -10.97 3.96 6.09
CA ARG A 61 -12.08 2.99 6.15
C ARG A 61 -13.36 3.64 6.67
N SER A 62 -13.27 4.47 7.72
CA SER A 62 -14.42 5.19 8.26
C SER A 62 -15.03 6.20 7.26
N VAL A 63 -14.20 6.81 6.40
CA VAL A 63 -14.66 7.72 5.34
C VAL A 63 -15.42 6.96 4.26
N ILE A 64 -14.95 5.78 3.85
CA ILE A 64 -15.60 4.99 2.80
C ILE A 64 -16.90 4.37 3.30
N SER A 65 -16.97 3.97 4.58
CA SER A 65 -18.20 3.43 5.17
C SER A 65 -19.33 4.46 5.25
N ASP A 66 -19.01 5.75 5.20
CA ASP A 66 -19.98 6.84 5.27
C ASP A 66 -20.21 7.45 3.88
N PRO A 67 -21.42 7.27 3.29
CA PRO A 67 -21.71 7.76 1.94
C PRO A 67 -21.55 9.28 1.77
N GLN A 68 -21.83 10.07 2.80
CA GLN A 68 -21.73 11.53 2.73
C GLN A 68 -20.26 11.95 2.71
N ARG A 69 -19.44 11.39 3.60
CA ARG A 69 -18.00 11.66 3.63
C ARG A 69 -17.31 11.16 2.36
N ALA A 70 -17.70 9.98 1.87
CA ALA A 70 -17.18 9.45 0.61
C ALA A 70 -17.50 10.36 -0.59
N ALA A 71 -18.71 10.94 -0.65
CA ALA A 71 -19.09 11.87 -1.72
C ALA A 71 -18.21 13.14 -1.73
N VAL A 72 -17.90 13.71 -0.55
CA VAL A 72 -16.99 14.85 -0.42
C VAL A 72 -15.58 14.50 -0.90
N TYR A 73 -15.09 13.28 -0.62
CA TYR A 73 -13.78 12.88 -1.11
C TYR A 73 -13.77 12.59 -2.61
N ARG A 74 -14.87 12.10 -3.20
CA ARG A 74 -14.96 11.86 -4.65
C ARG A 74 -14.71 13.12 -5.46
N THR A 75 -15.10 14.31 -4.98
CA THR A 75 -14.83 15.57 -5.67
C THR A 75 -13.36 15.99 -5.60
N LYS A 76 -12.61 15.50 -4.61
CA LYS A 76 -11.19 15.81 -4.39
C LYS A 76 -10.24 14.77 -5.00
N VAL A 77 -10.76 13.63 -5.46
CA VAL A 77 -9.95 12.54 -6.01
C VAL A 77 -9.40 12.95 -7.38
N GLN A 78 -8.08 12.95 -7.49
CA GLN A 78 -7.39 13.06 -8.78
C GLN A 78 -7.65 11.83 -9.65
N ALA A 79 -7.57 11.98 -10.98
CA ALA A 79 -7.66 10.86 -11.92
C ALA A 79 -6.69 9.74 -11.51
N ASN A 80 -7.16 8.49 -11.56
CA ASN A 80 -6.43 7.27 -11.17
C ASN A 80 -6.13 7.09 -9.66
N ARG A 81 -6.73 7.90 -8.77
CA ARG A 81 -6.71 7.63 -7.32
C ARG A 81 -8.08 7.16 -6.83
N SER A 82 -8.09 6.50 -5.67
CA SER A 82 -9.33 6.11 -4.99
C SER A 82 -9.57 6.99 -3.76
N VAL A 83 -10.83 7.10 -3.35
CA VAL A 83 -11.23 7.81 -2.11
C VAL A 83 -10.40 7.33 -0.91
N TYR A 84 -10.12 6.02 -0.84
CA TYR A 84 -9.26 5.41 0.17
C TYR A 84 -7.88 6.04 0.24
N HIS A 85 -7.16 6.06 -0.89
CA HIS A 85 -5.79 6.57 -0.94
C HIS A 85 -5.75 8.08 -0.69
N THR A 86 -6.77 8.82 -1.17
CA THR A 86 -6.88 10.26 -0.89
C THR A 86 -7.11 10.55 0.59
N ALA A 87 -7.98 9.80 1.26
CA ALA A 87 -8.24 9.96 2.69
C ALA A 87 -7.02 9.61 3.57
N ILE A 88 -6.26 8.57 3.21
CA ILE A 88 -4.97 8.27 3.87
C ILE A 88 -4.00 9.44 3.69
N ALA A 89 -3.86 9.96 2.47
CA ALA A 89 -2.94 11.06 2.18
C ALA A 89 -3.33 12.36 2.91
N ASP A 90 -4.63 12.67 3.04
CA ASP A 90 -5.12 13.80 3.83
C ASP A 90 -4.77 13.63 5.31
N PHE A 91 -5.03 12.46 5.90
CA PHE A 91 -4.72 12.18 7.31
C PHE A 91 -3.22 12.32 7.60
N MET A 92 -2.38 11.67 6.79
CA MET A 92 -0.93 11.68 6.97
C MET A 92 -0.30 13.07 6.80
N ARG A 93 -0.93 13.96 6.02
CA ARG A 93 -0.47 15.36 5.85
C ARG A 93 -0.89 16.26 7.01
N LYS A 94 -2.11 16.08 7.53
CA LYS A 94 -2.65 16.89 8.64
C LYS A 94 -1.76 16.84 9.88
N ASP A 95 -1.21 15.66 10.20
CA ASP A 95 -0.33 15.46 11.35
C ASP A 95 1.07 16.07 11.18
N LYS A 96 1.56 16.25 9.95
CA LYS A 96 2.91 16.77 9.70
C LYS A 96 2.97 18.30 9.59
N GLY A 97 1.84 18.99 9.71
CA GLY A 97 1.78 20.46 9.62
C GLY A 97 2.28 21.02 8.27
N CYS A 98 2.38 20.17 7.23
CA CYS A 98 2.91 20.59 5.95
C CYS A 98 1.86 21.41 5.17
N PRO A 99 2.16 22.65 4.76
CA PRO A 99 1.27 23.42 3.90
C PRO A 99 1.19 22.76 2.51
N ASN A 100 -0.04 22.62 2.04
CA ASN A 100 -0.51 22.11 0.75
C ASN A 100 0.52 22.11 -0.40
N GLY A 101 0.93 20.91 -0.83
CA GLY A 101 1.59 20.67 -2.12
C GLY A 101 0.85 19.55 -2.86
N PHE A 102 0.42 19.84 -4.09
CA PHE A 102 -0.29 18.95 -5.00
C PHE A 102 0.59 17.78 -5.49
#